data_AF-A0AAW7WZI8-F1
#
_entry.id   AF-A0AAW7WZI8-F1
#
_cell.length_a   1.000
_cell.length_b   1.000
_cell.length_c   1.000
_cell.angle_alpha   90.00
_cell.angle_beta   90.00
_cell.angle_gamma   90.00
#
_symmetry.space_group_name_H-M   'P 1'
#
loop_
_entity.id
_entity.type
_entity.pdbx_description
1 polymer ?
#
loop_
_entity_poly.entity_id
_entity_poly.type
_entity_poly.pdbx_seq_one_letter_code
_entity_poly.pdbx_strand_id
1 'polypeptide(L)'
;MEASAFEQNASQRERRAKRENNTQVLESILSELQRLTLHQLEGFGWRLAFVRRPLFQDPIVVVVNCENSKYGVLEDDGSINVEHNIQIRH
;
A
#
# COMPACT_ATOMS: atom_id res chain seq x y z
N MET A 1 -3.09 53.73 -16.44
CA MET A 1 -4.19 53.30 -17.32
C MET A 1 -3.87 51.86 -17.75
N GLU A 2 -3.73 50.90 -16.83
CA GLU A 2 -4.71 50.36 -15.85
C GLU A 2 -5.93 49.70 -16.50
N ALA A 3 -5.89 48.36 -16.53
CA ALA A 3 -6.92 47.41 -16.08
C ALA A 3 -6.37 46.00 -16.41
N SER A 4 -5.92 45.22 -15.43
CA SER A 4 -6.75 44.29 -14.61
C SER A 4 -7.37 43.18 -15.46
N ALA A 5 -7.40 41.90 -15.12
CA ALA A 5 -6.88 41.06 -14.05
C ALA A 5 -7.53 39.67 -14.31
N PHE A 6 -7.01 38.59 -13.68
CA PHE A 6 -7.60 37.22 -13.64
C PHE A 6 -7.51 36.46 -14.97
N GLU A 7 -7.01 35.22 -15.05
CA GLU A 7 -7.28 34.08 -14.17
C GLU A 7 -6.02 33.21 -13.95
N GLN A 8 -5.49 33.30 -12.73
CA GLN A 8 -4.99 32.11 -12.06
C GLN A 8 -6.22 31.35 -11.53
N ASN A 9 -6.50 30.12 -11.97
CA ASN A 9 -7.26 29.13 -11.17
C ASN A 9 -7.32 27.75 -11.85
N ALA A 10 -6.53 26.80 -11.31
CA ALA A 10 -6.98 25.42 -11.09
C ALA A 10 -6.03 24.73 -10.09
N SER A 11 -5.80 25.39 -8.95
CA SER A 11 -5.64 24.61 -7.72
C SER A 11 -7.01 24.01 -7.40
N GLN A 12 -7.04 22.87 -6.70
CA GLN A 12 -8.24 22.19 -6.16
C GLN A 12 -8.93 21.19 -7.10
N ARG A 13 -8.47 19.94 -7.08
CA ARG A 13 -9.38 18.79 -6.86
C ARG A 13 -8.61 17.60 -6.31
N GLU A 14 -8.80 17.39 -5.00
CA GLU A 14 -8.45 16.22 -4.18
C GLU A 14 -6.95 15.97 -3.97
N ARG A 15 -6.29 16.28 -2.83
CA ARG A 15 -6.68 16.13 -1.41
C ARG A 15 -7.33 14.78 -1.06
N ARG A 16 -6.98 13.68 -1.73
CA ARG A 16 -7.29 12.35 -1.17
C ARG A 16 -6.30 12.02 -0.07
N ALA A 17 -6.82 12.13 1.14
CA ALA A 17 -6.33 11.60 2.39
C ALA A 17 -4.95 12.14 2.80
N LYS A 18 -5.02 13.12 3.72
CA LYS A 18 -4.36 13.06 5.02
C LYS A 18 -3.44 11.83 5.14
N ARG A 19 -2.17 12.04 5.43
CA ARG A 19 -1.26 11.01 5.98
C ARG A 19 -1.82 10.54 7.31
N GLU A 20 -2.96 9.86 7.27
CA GLU A 20 -3.58 9.16 8.37
C GLU A 20 -2.55 8.10 8.74
N ASN A 21 -2.16 8.09 10.02
CA ASN A 21 -1.05 7.30 10.53
C ASN A 21 -1.04 5.92 9.86
N ASN A 22 -0.01 5.68 9.04
CA ASN A 22 0.09 4.52 8.16
C ASN A 22 -0.23 3.21 8.92
N THR A 23 0.17 3.12 10.18
CA THR A 23 -0.10 2.01 11.10
C THR A 23 -1.59 1.73 11.34
N GLN A 24 -2.40 2.74 11.66
CA GLN A 24 -3.83 2.59 11.95
C GLN A 24 -4.63 2.18 10.72
N VAL A 25 -4.13 2.53 9.53
CA VAL A 25 -4.72 2.15 8.25
C VAL A 25 -4.31 0.72 7.85
N LEU A 26 -3.22 0.17 8.39
CA LEU A 26 -2.78 -1.20 8.13
C LEU A 26 -3.45 -2.22 9.05
N GLU A 27 -3.59 -1.88 10.34
CA GLU A 27 -4.76 -2.31 11.12
C GLU A 27 -6.02 -1.93 10.31
N SER A 28 -7.26 -2.33 10.56
CA SER A 28 -8.38 -2.07 9.61
C SER A 28 -8.28 -2.68 8.18
N ILE A 29 -7.15 -2.67 7.46
CA ILE A 29 -7.03 -3.38 6.16
C ILE A 29 -6.70 -4.85 6.36
N LEU A 30 -5.66 -5.13 7.15
CA LEU A 30 -5.13 -6.49 7.30
C LEU A 30 -6.10 -7.30 8.17
N SER A 31 -6.38 -8.54 7.74
CA SER A 31 -7.03 -9.52 8.59
C SER A 31 -6.16 -9.84 9.81
N GLU A 32 -6.75 -10.38 10.88
CA GLU A 32 -5.99 -10.78 12.07
C GLU A 32 -4.86 -11.76 11.72
N LEU A 33 -5.17 -12.75 10.87
CA LEU A 33 -4.21 -13.74 10.41
C LEU A 33 -3.07 -13.09 9.62
N GLN A 34 -3.39 -12.16 8.70
CA GLN A 34 -2.37 -11.42 7.95
C GLN A 34 -1.46 -10.59 8.88
N ARG A 35 -1.99 -10.00 9.95
CA ARG A 35 -1.15 -9.26 10.93
C ARG A 35 -0.22 -10.19 11.68
N LEU A 36 -0.73 -11.33 12.14
CA LEU A 36 0.07 -12.34 12.84
C LEU A 36 1.18 -12.88 11.93
N THR A 37 0.85 -13.23 10.69
CA THR A 37 1.85 -13.69 9.72
C THR A 37 2.85 -12.59 9.41
N LEU A 38 2.40 -11.36 9.11
CA LEU A 38 3.31 -10.24 8.84
C LEU A 38 4.33 -10.06 9.98
N HIS A 39 3.88 -10.12 11.23
CA HIS A 39 4.76 -9.99 12.39
C HIS A 39 5.78 -11.14 12.51
N GLN A 40 5.37 -12.38 12.21
CA GLN A 40 6.31 -13.51 12.14
C GLN A 40 7.34 -13.30 11.02
N LEU A 41 6.89 -12.82 9.86
CA LEU A 41 7.72 -12.61 8.68
C LEU A 41 8.74 -11.48 8.84
N GLU A 42 8.44 -10.48 9.66
CA GLU A 42 9.41 -9.45 10.07
C GLU A 42 10.68 -10.05 10.71
N GLY A 43 10.53 -11.15 11.46
CA GLY A 43 11.67 -11.90 12.01
C GLY A 43 12.54 -12.59 10.95
N PHE A 44 12.00 -12.85 9.76
CA PHE A 44 12.67 -13.48 8.63
C PHE A 44 13.12 -12.47 7.56
N GLY A 45 13.17 -11.17 7.89
CA GLY A 45 13.64 -10.11 6.99
C GLY A 45 12.62 -9.66 5.93
N TRP A 46 11.38 -10.14 6.02
CA TRP A 46 10.28 -9.61 5.21
C TRP A 46 9.68 -8.38 5.88
N ARG A 47 9.22 -7.43 5.08
CA ARG A 47 8.51 -6.25 5.57
C ARG A 47 7.36 -5.93 4.65
N LEU A 48 6.36 -5.22 5.17
CA LEU A 48 5.31 -4.69 4.33
C LEU A 48 5.90 -3.69 3.33
N ALA A 49 5.65 -3.92 2.04
CA ALA A 49 6.06 -2.99 0.98
C ALA A 49 4.96 -1.95 0.74
N PHE A 50 3.76 -2.41 0.38
CA PHE A 50 2.59 -1.57 0.14
C PHE A 50 1.34 -2.45 0.05
N VAL A 51 0.16 -1.84 0.11
CA VAL A 51 -1.12 -2.51 -0.11
C VAL A 51 -1.77 -1.93 -1.36
N ARG A 52 -2.13 -2.78 -2.33
CA ARG A 52 -2.92 -2.35 -3.49
C ARG A 52 -4.39 -2.43 -3.13
N ARG A 53 -5.16 -1.41 -3.51
CA ARG A 53 -6.61 -1.41 -3.38
C ARG A 53 -7.24 -1.23 -4.77
N PRO A 54 -7.44 -2.32 -5.54
CA PRO A 54 -8.15 -2.24 -6.80
C PRO A 54 -9.61 -1.85 -6.55
N LEU A 55 -10.23 -1.18 -7.52
CA LEU A 55 -11.66 -0.88 -7.44
C LEU A 55 -12.43 -2.20 -7.51
N PHE A 56 -13.38 -2.41 -6.59
CA PHE A 56 -14.25 -3.59 -6.51
C PHE A 56 -13.54 -4.94 -6.27
N GLN A 57 -12.31 -4.93 -5.75
CA GLN A 57 -11.61 -6.15 -5.33
C GLN A 57 -11.04 -5.98 -3.93
N ASP A 58 -10.72 -7.11 -3.29
CA ASP A 58 -10.07 -7.12 -1.99
C ASP A 58 -8.68 -6.47 -2.02
N PRO A 59 -8.25 -5.87 -0.90
CA PRO A 59 -6.92 -5.28 -0.78
C PRO A 59 -5.84 -6.35 -0.90
N ILE A 60 -4.87 -6.13 -1.79
CA ILE A 60 -3.75 -7.04 -2.01
C ILE A 60 -2.56 -6.54 -1.22
N VAL A 61 -2.15 -7.31 -0.23
CA VAL A 61 -1.04 -6.96 0.67
C VAL A 61 0.27 -7.45 0.05
N VAL A 62 1.18 -6.53 -0.25
CA VAL A 62 2.48 -6.85 -0.84
C VAL A 62 3.57 -6.70 0.20
N VAL A 63 4.34 -7.75 0.40
CA VAL A 63 5.54 -7.80 1.25
C VAL A 63 6.79 -7.83 0.39
N VAL A 64 7.91 -7.37 0.95
CA VAL A 64 9.24 -7.42 0.34
C VAL A 64 10.23 -8.03 1.31
N ASN A 65 11.02 -8.97 0.83
CA ASN A 65 12.16 -9.49 1.55
C ASN A 65 13.36 -8.58 1.31
N CYS A 66 13.93 -8.06 2.39
CA CYS A 66 15.00 -7.06 2.31
C CYS A 66 16.36 -7.66 1.97
N GLU A 67 16.55 -8.96 2.16
CA GLU A 67 17.81 -9.64 1.88
C GLU A 67 17.96 -9.95 0.39
N ASN A 68 16.89 -10.42 -0.25
CA ASN A 68 16.93 -10.87 -1.65
C ASN A 68 16.10 -9.98 -2.60
N SER A 69 15.53 -8.88 -2.11
CA SER A 69 14.68 -7.95 -2.86
C SER A 69 13.53 -8.65 -3.60
N LYS A 70 13.06 -9.80 -3.09
CA LYS A 70 11.89 -10.50 -3.63
C LYS A 70 10.63 -9.91 -3.04
N TYR A 71 9.63 -9.75 -3.89
CA TYR A 71 8.28 -9.38 -3.46
C TYR A 71 7.46 -10.65 -3.22
N GLY A 72 6.45 -10.53 -2.37
CA GLY A 72 5.46 -11.57 -2.09
C GLY A 72 4.09 -10.93 -1.91
N VAL A 73 3.02 -11.67 -2.17
CA VAL A 73 1.66 -11.32 -1.78
C VAL A 73 1.33 -12.09 -0.52
N LEU A 74 0.89 -11.38 0.51
CA LEU A 74 0.34 -11.99 1.71
C LEU A 74 -1.17 -12.19 1.49
N GLU A 75 -1.56 -13.44 1.26
CA GLU A 75 -2.94 -13.85 1.04
C GLU A 75 -3.76 -13.76 2.35
N ASP A 76 -5.09 -13.87 2.29
CA ASP A 76 -5.95 -13.73 3.48
C ASP A 76 -5.77 -14.88 4.50
N ASP A 77 -5.45 -16.08 3.98
CA ASP A 77 -5.06 -17.28 4.71
C ASP A 77 -3.68 -17.14 5.42
N GLY A 78 -2.98 -16.03 5.21
CA GLY A 78 -1.67 -15.78 5.83
C GLY A 78 -0.51 -16.51 5.13
N SER A 79 -0.77 -17.18 4.00
CA SER A 79 0.26 -17.72 3.12
C SER A 79 0.95 -16.60 2.33
N ILE A 80 2.26 -16.73 2.07
CA ILE A 80 2.96 -15.85 1.11
C ILE A 80 3.01 -16.54 -0.24
N ASN A 81 2.37 -15.91 -1.22
CA ASN A 81 2.61 -16.24 -2.61
C ASN A 81 3.81 -15.42 -3.10
N VAL A 82 4.92 -16.07 -3.51
CA VAL A 82 6.13 -15.40 -4.06
C VAL A 82 6.14 -15.42 -5.60
N GLU A 83 5.42 -16.35 -6.22
CA GLU A 83 5.20 -16.43 -7.66
C GLU A 83 3.93 -15.68 -8.06
N HIS A 84 3.71 -14.52 -7.46
CA HIS A 84 2.56 -13.68 -7.76
C HIS A 84 2.76 -13.00 -9.12
N ASN A 85 1.68 -12.90 -9.89
CA ASN A 85 1.70 -12.32 -11.22
C ASN A 85 1.65 -10.76 -11.19
N ILE A 86 2.17 -10.13 -10.13
CA ILE A 86 2.14 -8.67 -9.96
C ILE A 86 3.29 -8.06 -10.75
N GLN A 87 2.95 -7.27 -11.76
CA GLN A 87 3.91 -6.45 -12.47
C GLN A 87 4.25 -5.21 -11.64
N ILE A 88 5.43 -5.20 -11.03
CA ILE A 88 6.01 -4.04 -10.36
C ILE A 88 6.85 -3.28 -11.39
N ARG A 89 6.52 -2.00 -11.62
CA ARG A 89 7.28 -1.13 -12.52
C ARG A 89 8.20 -0.26 -11.65
N HIS A 90 9.51 -0.37 -11.86
CA HIS A 90 10.52 0.47 -11.22
C HIS A 90 10.67 1.81 -11.97
#